data_AF-A0A7C6EG26-F1
#
_entry.id   AF-A0A7C6EG26-F1
#
_cell.length_a   1.000
_cell.length_b   1.000
_cell.length_c   1.000
_cell.angle_alpha   90.00
_cell.angle_beta   90.00
_cell.angle_gamma   90.00
#
_symmetry.space_group_name_H-M   'P 1'
#
loop_
_entity.id
_entity.type
_entity.pdbx_description
1 polymer ?
#
loop_
_entity_poly.entity_id
_entity_poly.type
_entity_poly.pdbx_seq_one_letter_code
_entity_poly.pdbx_strand_id
1 'polypeptide(L)'
;MCRKAFRLGLNLLAIIIFPQIVLTQQPSYQDDDLTPEAFTAILKDQWEYLKNATEQLDKETGIRGEFETTPEFKTRAAKARQSAVEKLTNYIKENKFDKRTFGVWLKLNLISYDADAGVYSVSCPVLIEAPYDIPTVVCAVPLNPYVELSDSIRGGYRRASIHFTFDPSFKWKVSRADAMAAKADESNMYFKVQFSLDMTLENLPTKATLKIIPRSIAIVNKAKKQIYWSENIKTSTTVGTTQTKTKTEPEPIREEVEEKVEE
;
A
#
# COMPACT_ATOMS: atom_id res chain seq x y z
N MET A 1 -56.09 -50.54 58.40
CA MET A 1 -55.78 -49.14 58.07
C MET A 1 -55.51 -49.05 56.57
N CYS A 2 -56.32 -48.26 55.88
CA CYS A 2 -56.51 -48.27 54.43
C CYS A 2 -55.49 -47.37 53.71
N ARG A 3 -55.07 -47.78 52.51
CA ARG A 3 -54.15 -47.09 51.59
C ARG A 3 -54.74 -45.76 51.09
N LYS A 4 -53.88 -44.75 50.86
CA LYS A 4 -53.96 -43.64 49.87
C LYS A 4 -52.83 -42.64 50.22
N ALA A 5 -52.13 -41.95 49.34
CA ALA A 5 -52.21 -41.83 47.90
C ALA A 5 -50.83 -41.42 47.34
N PHE A 6 -50.54 -41.98 46.18
CA PHE A 6 -49.44 -41.68 45.27
C PHE A 6 -49.61 -40.25 44.74
N ARG A 7 -48.64 -39.34 44.95
CA ARG A 7 -48.61 -38.04 44.29
C ARG A 7 -47.64 -38.10 43.10
N LEU A 8 -48.22 -38.16 41.91
CA LEU A 8 -47.59 -37.69 40.68
C LEU A 8 -47.29 -36.19 40.83
N GLY A 9 -46.07 -35.78 40.50
CA GLY A 9 -45.63 -34.39 40.53
C GLY A 9 -44.53 -34.14 39.52
N LEU A 10 -44.93 -34.14 38.24
CA LEU A 10 -44.45 -33.24 37.19
C LEU A 10 -42.93 -32.92 37.14
N ASN A 11 -42.17 -33.67 36.34
CA ASN A 11 -40.85 -33.25 35.88
C ASN A 11 -41.00 -32.10 34.87
N LEU A 12 -40.75 -30.87 35.32
CA LEU A 12 -40.54 -29.72 34.43
C LEU A 12 -39.12 -29.82 33.85
N LEU A 13 -39.02 -30.33 32.63
CA LEU A 13 -37.80 -30.27 31.83
C LEU A 13 -37.61 -28.81 31.37
N ALA A 14 -36.83 -28.03 32.11
CA ALA A 14 -36.43 -26.68 31.69
C ALA A 14 -35.42 -26.82 30.54
N ILE A 15 -35.87 -26.60 29.30
CA ILE A 15 -34.99 -26.44 28.14
C ILE A 15 -34.30 -25.08 28.27
N ILE A 16 -33.08 -25.09 28.79
CA ILE A 16 -32.18 -23.94 28.76
C ILE A 16 -31.67 -23.85 27.32
N ILE A 17 -32.31 -23.01 26.50
CA ILE A 17 -31.78 -22.62 25.20
C ILE A 17 -30.61 -21.66 25.49
N PHE A 18 -29.40 -22.20 25.44
CA PHE A 18 -28.18 -21.39 25.41
C PHE A 18 -28.21 -20.55 24.12
N PRO A 19 -28.19 -19.20 24.19
CA PRO A 19 -27.80 -18.44 23.02
C PRO A 19 -26.34 -18.78 22.73
N GLN A 20 -26.10 -19.45 21.60
CA GLN A 20 -24.77 -19.56 21.01
C GLN A 20 -24.33 -18.12 20.69
N ILE A 21 -23.53 -17.53 21.57
CA ILE A 21 -22.77 -16.34 21.23
C ILE A 21 -21.82 -16.81 20.13
N VAL A 22 -22.18 -16.52 18.89
CA VAL A 22 -21.26 -16.57 17.76
C VAL A 22 -20.21 -15.52 18.09
N LEU A 23 -19.13 -15.96 18.72
CA LEU A 23 -17.90 -15.20 18.79
C LEU A 23 -17.42 -15.11 17.35
N THR A 24 -17.82 -14.06 16.64
CA THR A 24 -17.15 -13.65 15.41
C THR A 24 -15.71 -13.40 15.80
N GLN A 25 -14.86 -14.40 15.57
CA GLN A 25 -13.41 -14.21 15.57
C GLN A 25 -13.15 -13.11 14.55
N GLN A 26 -12.84 -11.92 15.04
CA GLN A 26 -12.16 -10.93 14.22
C GLN A 26 -10.89 -11.61 13.71
N PRO A 27 -10.61 -11.58 12.39
CA PRO A 27 -9.37 -12.12 11.89
C PRO A 27 -8.22 -11.47 12.66
N SER A 28 -7.47 -12.28 13.42
CA SER A 28 -6.28 -11.82 14.12
C SER A 28 -5.22 -11.58 13.06
N TYR A 29 -5.23 -10.37 12.48
CA TYR A 29 -4.17 -9.91 11.61
C TYR A 29 -2.94 -9.70 12.49
N GLN A 30 -1.84 -10.38 12.16
CA GLN A 30 -0.53 -9.89 12.55
C GLN A 30 -0.28 -8.64 11.72
N ASP A 31 -0.81 -7.51 12.20
CA ASP A 31 -0.44 -6.19 11.72
C ASP A 31 1.03 -6.01 12.11
N ASP A 32 1.94 -6.17 11.15
CA ASP A 32 3.35 -5.87 11.41
C ASP A 32 3.45 -4.37 11.73
N ASP A 33 3.76 -4.02 12.98
CA ASP A 33 3.95 -2.64 13.41
C ASP A 33 5.33 -2.16 12.96
N LEU A 34 5.40 -1.64 11.73
CA LEU A 34 6.65 -1.28 11.07
C LEU A 34 6.95 0.21 11.14
N THR A 35 8.24 0.53 11.24
CA THR A 35 8.73 1.88 10.94
C THR A 35 8.83 2.08 9.43
N PRO A 36 8.89 3.34 8.96
CA PRO A 36 9.09 3.65 7.54
C PRO A 36 10.35 2.98 6.95
N GLU A 37 11.42 2.90 7.73
CA GLU A 37 12.70 2.31 7.32
C GLU A 37 12.61 0.78 7.22
N ALA A 38 11.91 0.13 8.16
CA ALA A 38 11.68 -1.31 8.10
C ALA A 38 10.83 -1.69 6.88
N PHE A 39 9.82 -0.88 6.57
CA PHE A 39 9.01 -1.08 5.37
C PHE A 39 9.82 -0.83 4.08
N THR A 40 10.69 0.19 4.07
CA THR A 40 11.63 0.45 2.97
C THR A 40 12.50 -0.77 2.68
N ALA A 41 13.05 -1.42 3.72
CA ALA A 41 13.86 -2.62 3.56
C ALA A 41 13.06 -3.76 2.89
N ILE A 42 11.82 -3.99 3.33
CA ILE A 42 10.92 -4.99 2.72
C ILE A 42 10.71 -4.68 1.23
N LEU A 43 10.42 -3.43 0.88
CA LEU A 43 10.23 -3.03 -0.52
C LEU A 43 11.47 -3.27 -1.37
N LYS A 44 12.66 -2.96 -0.84
CA LYS A 44 13.94 -3.20 -1.52
C LYS A 44 14.19 -4.68 -1.76
N ASP A 45 13.97 -5.53 -0.75
CA ASP A 45 14.12 -6.98 -0.87
C ASP A 45 13.17 -7.56 -1.93
N GLN A 46 11.91 -7.12 -1.94
CA GLN A 46 10.93 -7.61 -2.91
C GLN A 46 11.26 -7.17 -4.34
N TRP A 47 11.69 -5.92 -4.49
CA TRP A 47 12.10 -5.40 -5.77
C TRP A 47 13.35 -6.10 -6.31
N GLU A 48 14.33 -6.39 -5.45
CA GLU A 48 15.55 -7.12 -5.83
C GLU A 48 15.23 -8.56 -6.25
N TYR A 49 14.31 -9.23 -5.54
CA TYR A 49 13.82 -10.54 -5.96
C TYR A 49 13.23 -10.52 -7.37
N LEU A 50 12.34 -9.55 -7.67
CA LEU A 50 11.74 -9.39 -8.99
C LEU A 50 12.76 -9.05 -10.09
N LYS A 51 13.73 -8.20 -9.76
CA LYS A 51 14.84 -7.86 -10.68
C LYS A 51 15.65 -9.11 -11.02
N ASN A 52 16.04 -9.90 -10.03
CA ASN A 52 16.80 -11.13 -10.27
C ASN A 52 15.99 -12.17 -11.06
N ALA A 53 14.69 -12.30 -10.77
CA ALA A 53 13.81 -13.20 -11.51
C ALA A 53 13.63 -12.78 -12.98
N THR A 54 13.49 -11.48 -13.25
CA THR A 54 13.37 -10.95 -14.63
C THR A 54 14.67 -11.05 -15.41
N GLU A 55 15.81 -10.73 -14.79
CA GLU A 55 17.13 -10.90 -15.40
C GLU A 55 17.44 -12.37 -15.73
N GLN A 56 17.06 -13.30 -14.87
CA GLN A 56 17.22 -14.72 -15.14
C GLN A 56 16.34 -15.17 -16.32
N LEU A 57 15.08 -14.73 -16.36
CA LEU A 57 14.18 -15.03 -17.47
C LEU A 57 14.68 -14.42 -18.79
N ASP A 58 15.24 -13.22 -18.75
CA ASP A 58 15.83 -12.57 -19.92
C ASP A 58 17.06 -13.32 -20.43
N LYS A 59 17.97 -13.75 -19.54
CA LYS A 59 19.10 -14.63 -19.92
C LYS A 59 18.63 -15.93 -20.57
N GLU A 60 17.56 -16.51 -20.04
CA GLU A 60 16.99 -17.76 -20.56
C GLU A 60 16.20 -17.58 -21.84
N THR A 61 15.77 -16.38 -22.24
CA THR A 61 14.83 -16.19 -23.36
C THR A 61 15.21 -15.11 -24.37
N GLY A 62 16.25 -14.32 -24.09
CA GLY A 62 16.65 -13.15 -24.86
C GLY A 62 17.36 -13.48 -26.17
N ILE A 63 17.97 -14.66 -26.30
CA ILE A 63 18.72 -15.06 -27.49
C ILE A 63 18.25 -16.44 -27.98
N ARG A 64 18.05 -16.54 -29.30
CA ARG A 64 17.83 -17.82 -29.99
C ARG A 64 19.18 -18.52 -30.18
N GLY A 65 19.25 -19.81 -29.86
CA GLY A 65 20.47 -20.59 -30.10
C GLY A 65 20.83 -20.66 -31.58
N GLU A 66 22.13 -20.85 -31.90
CA GLU A 66 22.66 -20.85 -33.28
C GLU A 66 21.98 -21.87 -34.20
N PHE A 67 21.49 -22.98 -33.65
CA PHE A 67 20.83 -24.06 -34.39
C PHE A 67 19.37 -24.28 -33.98
N GLU A 68 18.82 -23.37 -33.18
CA GLU A 68 17.47 -23.52 -32.66
C GLU A 68 16.44 -23.02 -33.68
N THR A 69 15.47 -23.88 -34.00
CA THR A 69 14.36 -23.49 -34.87
C THR A 69 13.42 -22.53 -34.16
N THR A 70 12.67 -21.72 -34.93
CA THR A 70 11.68 -20.80 -34.35
C THR A 70 10.65 -21.50 -33.45
N PRO A 71 10.10 -22.69 -33.79
CA PRO A 71 9.20 -23.41 -32.89
C PRO A 71 9.87 -23.90 -31.59
N GLU A 72 11.12 -24.37 -31.65
CA GLU A 72 11.89 -24.80 -30.47
C GLU A 72 12.14 -23.63 -29.53
N PHE A 73 12.56 -22.48 -30.07
CA PHE A 73 12.75 -21.24 -29.33
C PHE A 73 11.47 -20.80 -28.61
N LYS A 74 10.34 -20.76 -29.33
CA LYS A 74 9.04 -20.39 -28.74
C LYS A 74 8.65 -21.34 -27.62
N THR A 75 8.88 -22.63 -27.79
CA THR A 75 8.58 -23.66 -26.79
C THR A 75 9.46 -23.50 -25.54
N ARG A 76 10.77 -23.30 -25.72
CA ARG A 76 11.71 -23.04 -24.61
C ARG A 76 11.37 -21.75 -23.87
N ALA A 77 11.12 -20.66 -24.59
CA ALA A 77 10.73 -19.39 -24.01
C ALA A 77 9.42 -19.48 -23.22
N ALA A 78 8.41 -20.21 -23.73
CA ALA A 78 7.17 -20.45 -23.01
C ALA A 78 7.40 -21.27 -21.72
N LYS A 79 8.21 -22.33 -21.77
CA LYS A 79 8.56 -23.13 -20.58
C LYS A 79 9.33 -22.34 -19.53
N ALA A 80 10.31 -21.54 -19.94
CA ALA A 80 11.09 -20.68 -19.03
C ALA A 80 10.17 -19.66 -18.32
N ARG A 81 9.25 -19.04 -19.07
CA ARG A 81 8.24 -18.13 -18.50
C ARG A 81 7.34 -18.82 -17.50
N GLN A 82 6.81 -20.00 -17.84
CA GLN A 82 5.98 -20.76 -16.92
C GLN A 82 6.72 -21.09 -15.62
N SER A 83 7.98 -21.53 -15.73
CA SER A 83 8.82 -21.80 -14.56
C SER A 83 9.06 -20.54 -13.72
N ALA A 84 9.30 -19.38 -14.34
CA ALA A 84 9.47 -18.11 -13.64
C ALA A 84 8.20 -17.69 -12.89
N VAL A 85 7.04 -17.81 -13.53
CA VAL A 85 5.73 -17.50 -12.91
C VAL A 85 5.45 -18.45 -11.74
N GLU A 86 5.74 -19.74 -11.89
CA GLU A 86 5.58 -20.73 -10.82
C GLU A 86 6.50 -20.43 -9.63
N LYS A 87 7.78 -20.11 -9.88
CA LYS A 87 8.74 -19.70 -8.83
C LYS A 87 8.26 -18.46 -8.08
N LEU A 88 7.81 -17.43 -8.81
CA LEU A 88 7.26 -16.21 -8.19
C LEU A 88 6.01 -16.52 -7.37
N THR A 89 5.10 -17.35 -7.90
CA THR A 89 3.87 -17.74 -7.20
C THR A 89 4.18 -18.51 -5.92
N ASN A 90 5.15 -19.41 -5.95
CA ASN A 90 5.60 -20.14 -4.76
C ASN A 90 6.23 -19.19 -3.74
N TYR A 91 7.10 -18.29 -4.18
CA TYR A 91 7.69 -17.27 -3.31
C TYR A 91 6.64 -16.39 -2.63
N ILE A 92 5.61 -15.94 -3.36
CA ILE A 92 4.49 -15.17 -2.82
C ILE A 92 3.76 -15.97 -1.72
N LYS A 93 3.47 -17.25 -1.96
CA LYS A 93 2.77 -18.12 -1.00
C LYS A 93 3.62 -18.45 0.23
N GLU A 94 4.89 -18.76 0.04
CA GLU A 94 5.85 -19.08 1.11
C GLU A 94 6.01 -17.90 2.07
N ASN A 95 6.12 -16.69 1.52
CA ASN A 95 6.21 -15.45 2.29
C ASN A 95 4.85 -14.83 2.66
N LYS A 96 3.75 -15.49 2.25
CA LYS A 96 2.36 -15.10 2.52
C LYS A 96 2.00 -13.69 2.04
N PHE A 97 2.65 -13.17 1.01
CA PHE A 97 2.37 -11.81 0.49
C PHE A 97 0.95 -11.68 -0.08
N ASP A 98 0.33 -12.79 -0.48
CA ASP A 98 -1.08 -12.85 -0.89
C ASP A 98 -2.08 -12.48 0.22
N LYS A 99 -1.66 -12.61 1.49
CA LYS A 99 -2.51 -12.39 2.67
C LYS A 99 -1.96 -11.35 3.65
N ARG A 100 -0.67 -11.04 3.57
CA ARG A 100 0.03 -10.20 4.55
C ARG A 100 -0.28 -8.73 4.34
N THR A 101 -0.49 -8.02 5.45
CA THR A 101 -0.61 -6.56 5.48
C THR A 101 0.47 -5.99 6.39
N PHE A 102 1.03 -4.85 5.98
CA PHE A 102 2.11 -4.16 6.65
C PHE A 102 1.56 -2.87 7.26
N GLY A 103 1.52 -2.79 8.59
CA GLY A 103 1.04 -1.61 9.32
C GLY A 103 2.17 -0.62 9.57
N VAL A 104 2.31 0.38 8.70
CA VAL A 104 3.40 1.35 8.76
C VAL A 104 3.00 2.56 9.59
N TRP A 105 3.84 2.90 10.58
CA TRP A 105 3.64 4.03 11.49
C TRP A 105 4.35 5.28 10.98
N LEU A 106 3.57 6.29 10.59
CA LEU A 106 4.05 7.56 10.06
C LEU A 106 3.78 8.67 11.09
N LYS A 107 4.82 9.40 11.47
CA LYS A 107 4.72 10.42 12.52
C LYS A 107 3.76 11.54 12.08
N LEU A 108 2.75 11.80 12.91
CA LEU A 108 1.75 12.84 12.69
C LEU A 108 2.10 14.06 13.52
N ASN A 109 1.98 15.24 12.91
CA ASN A 109 2.18 16.55 13.53
C ASN A 109 0.84 17.29 13.63
N LEU A 110 0.53 17.82 14.81
CA LEU A 110 -0.69 18.58 15.05
C LEU A 110 -0.40 20.07 14.80
N ILE A 111 -1.04 20.67 13.78
CA ILE A 111 -0.77 22.05 13.38
C ILE A 111 -1.65 23.03 14.16
N SER A 112 -2.96 22.96 13.96
CA SER A 112 -3.91 23.90 14.56
C SER A 112 -5.29 23.27 14.73
N TYR A 113 -6.02 23.69 15.76
CA TYR A 113 -7.39 23.26 16.02
C TYR A 113 -8.37 24.41 15.87
N ASP A 114 -9.37 24.24 15.03
CA ASP A 114 -10.53 25.11 14.91
C ASP A 114 -11.65 24.57 15.82
N ALA A 115 -11.91 25.29 16.91
CA ALA A 115 -12.91 24.91 17.90
C ALA A 115 -14.35 25.10 17.41
N ASP A 116 -14.59 26.04 16.50
CA ASP A 116 -15.92 26.35 15.97
C ASP A 116 -16.34 25.28 14.95
N ALA A 117 -15.39 24.87 14.08
CA ALA A 117 -15.62 23.81 13.11
C ALA A 117 -15.44 22.38 13.68
N GLY A 118 -14.74 22.25 14.81
CA GLY A 118 -14.35 20.95 15.38
C GLY A 118 -13.37 20.20 14.47
N VAL A 119 -12.39 20.91 13.89
CA VAL A 119 -11.44 20.37 12.91
C VAL A 119 -10.01 20.62 13.38
N TYR A 120 -9.20 19.56 13.37
CA TYR A 120 -7.76 19.61 13.57
C TYR A 120 -7.05 19.52 12.22
N SER A 121 -6.21 20.51 11.92
CA SER A 121 -5.28 20.45 10.80
C SER A 121 -4.04 19.66 11.23
N VAL A 122 -3.70 18.60 10.50
CA VAL A 122 -2.57 17.73 10.80
C VAL A 122 -1.72 17.49 9.56
N SER A 123 -0.42 17.27 9.74
CA SER A 123 0.50 16.95 8.65
C SER A 123 1.36 15.73 8.97
N CYS A 124 2.01 15.20 7.94
CA CYS A 124 2.97 14.12 8.07
C CYS A 124 4.11 14.36 7.07
N PRO A 125 5.28 14.83 7.54
CA PRO A 125 6.42 15.10 6.66
C PRO A 125 7.24 13.83 6.32
N VAL A 126 6.85 12.67 6.86
CA VAL A 126 7.61 11.42 6.71
C VAL A 126 7.46 10.88 5.29
N LEU A 127 8.60 10.63 4.66
CA LEU A 127 8.71 9.97 3.36
C LEU A 127 9.16 8.53 3.59
N ILE A 128 8.51 7.58 2.92
CA ILE A 128 9.00 6.20 2.83
C ILE A 128 9.82 6.11 1.54
N GLU A 129 11.07 5.68 1.62
CA GLU A 129 11.88 5.45 0.43
C GLU A 129 11.37 4.19 -0.29
N ALA A 130 11.19 4.29 -1.60
CA ALA A 130 10.76 3.19 -2.45
C ALA A 130 11.82 2.90 -3.52
N PRO A 131 11.90 1.66 -4.00
CA PRO A 131 12.65 1.33 -5.21
C PRO A 131 12.15 2.16 -6.39
N TYR A 132 13.08 2.62 -7.24
CA TYR A 132 12.75 3.37 -8.44
C TYR A 132 12.52 2.44 -9.64
N ASP A 133 11.80 2.94 -10.63
CA ASP A 133 11.51 2.19 -11.85
C ASP A 133 12.75 1.95 -12.70
N ILE A 134 12.94 0.70 -13.13
CA ILE A 134 13.90 0.29 -14.14
C ILE A 134 13.15 -0.37 -15.32
N PRO A 135 13.76 -0.51 -16.51
CA PRO A 135 13.07 -1.04 -17.69
C PRO A 135 12.40 -2.41 -17.50
N THR A 136 12.96 -3.26 -16.63
CA THR A 136 12.50 -4.62 -16.34
C THR A 136 11.59 -4.73 -15.11
N VAL A 137 11.63 -3.75 -14.19
CA VAL A 137 10.86 -3.78 -12.94
C VAL A 137 10.27 -2.41 -12.66
N VAL A 138 8.94 -2.36 -12.58
CA VAL A 138 8.16 -1.15 -12.29
C VAL A 138 7.60 -1.21 -10.88
N CYS A 139 7.76 -0.14 -10.12
CA CYS A 139 7.15 0.09 -8.82
C CYS A 139 5.92 0.97 -9.00
N ALA A 140 4.77 0.57 -8.46
CA ALA A 140 3.55 1.33 -8.65
C ALA A 140 2.70 1.39 -7.37
N VAL A 141 2.12 2.56 -7.10
CA VAL A 141 1.04 2.73 -6.12
C VAL A 141 -0.25 2.96 -6.91
N PRO A 142 -1.29 2.11 -6.78
CA PRO A 142 -2.56 2.34 -7.44
C PRO A 142 -3.18 3.67 -7.02
N LEU A 143 -3.91 4.31 -7.94
CA LEU A 143 -4.59 5.58 -7.66
C LEU A 143 -5.51 5.45 -6.43
N ASN A 144 -5.33 6.37 -5.50
CA ASN A 144 -6.06 6.44 -4.24
C ASN A 144 -6.00 7.89 -3.70
N PRO A 145 -6.87 8.26 -2.75
CA PRO A 145 -6.98 9.65 -2.30
C PRO A 145 -5.88 10.10 -1.33
N TYR A 146 -5.08 9.19 -0.75
CA TYR A 146 -4.21 9.52 0.38
C TYR A 146 -2.72 9.39 0.09
N VAL A 147 -2.31 8.38 -0.67
CA VAL A 147 -0.91 7.97 -0.79
C VAL A 147 -0.49 8.00 -2.26
N GLU A 148 0.67 8.56 -2.54
CA GLU A 148 1.24 8.53 -3.89
C GLU A 148 2.72 8.15 -3.88
N LEU A 149 3.17 7.61 -5.01
CA LEU A 149 4.57 7.35 -5.31
C LEU A 149 5.06 8.48 -6.23
N SER A 150 6.10 9.17 -5.81
CA SER A 150 6.75 10.22 -6.61
C SER A 150 8.21 9.88 -6.87
N ASP A 151 8.66 10.24 -8.07
CA ASP A 151 10.06 10.18 -8.45
C ASP A 151 10.70 11.55 -8.38
N SER A 152 11.95 11.59 -7.94
CA SER A 152 12.78 12.78 -7.94
C SER A 152 14.20 12.45 -8.39
N ILE A 153 14.88 13.43 -8.97
CA ILE A 153 16.31 13.35 -9.30
C ILE A 153 17.02 14.37 -8.42
N ARG A 154 17.91 13.90 -7.54
CA ARG A 154 18.74 14.77 -6.67
C ARG A 154 20.20 14.41 -6.84
N GLY A 155 21.02 15.38 -7.26
CA GLY A 155 22.46 15.17 -7.47
C GLY A 155 22.79 14.11 -8.51
N GLY A 156 21.95 13.96 -9.54
CA GLY A 156 22.12 12.92 -10.59
C GLY A 156 21.60 11.54 -10.21
N TYR A 157 21.14 11.33 -8.98
CA TYR A 157 20.57 10.06 -8.52
C TYR A 157 19.04 10.11 -8.55
N ARG A 158 18.42 9.10 -9.19
CA ARG A 158 16.97 8.89 -9.16
C ARG A 158 16.57 8.31 -7.81
N ARG A 159 15.51 8.85 -7.22
CA ARG A 159 14.91 8.39 -5.95
C ARG A 159 13.40 8.33 -6.11
N ALA A 160 12.80 7.25 -5.64
CA ALA A 160 11.36 7.14 -5.53
C ALA A 160 10.95 7.21 -4.05
N SER A 161 9.84 7.86 -3.76
CA SER A 161 9.33 7.99 -2.40
C SER A 161 7.81 7.95 -2.33
N ILE A 162 7.31 7.21 -1.35
CA ILE A 162 5.89 7.14 -1.01
C ILE A 162 5.62 8.19 0.05
N HIS A 163 4.57 8.98 -0.18
CA HIS A 163 4.16 10.04 0.74
C HIS A 163 2.66 10.30 0.64
N PHE A 164 2.15 11.14 1.54
CA PHE A 164 0.76 11.52 1.51
C PHE A 164 0.49 12.66 0.52
N THR A 165 -0.69 12.64 -0.09
CA THR A 165 -1.15 13.60 -1.11
C THR A 165 -1.79 14.85 -0.52
N PHE A 166 -2.09 14.88 0.79
CA PHE A 166 -2.75 16.02 1.41
C PHE A 166 -1.75 17.18 1.61
N ASP A 167 -1.85 18.19 0.76
CA ASP A 167 -1.01 19.39 0.83
C ASP A 167 -1.89 20.64 1.10
N PRO A 168 -1.61 21.46 2.13
CA PRO A 168 -0.54 21.35 3.13
C PRO A 168 -0.90 20.50 4.37
N SER A 169 -2.17 20.11 4.52
CA SER A 169 -2.63 19.42 5.72
C SER A 169 -3.87 18.57 5.49
N PHE A 170 -4.00 17.50 6.26
CA PHE A 170 -5.21 16.72 6.40
C PHE A 170 -6.14 17.37 7.43
N LYS A 171 -7.43 17.48 7.08
CA LYS A 171 -8.46 18.03 7.97
C LYS A 171 -9.17 16.91 8.70
N TRP A 172 -8.83 16.72 9.97
CA TRP A 172 -9.41 15.70 10.82
C TRP A 172 -10.54 16.28 11.68
N LYS A 173 -11.78 15.83 11.47
CA LYS A 173 -12.92 16.22 12.30
C LYS A 173 -12.89 15.48 13.64
N VAL A 174 -12.87 16.23 14.75
CA VAL A 174 -12.64 15.68 16.09
C VAL A 174 -13.36 16.50 17.18
N SER A 175 -13.81 15.81 18.23
CA SER A 175 -14.41 16.46 19.39
C SER A 175 -13.36 17.30 20.15
N ARG A 176 -13.81 18.34 20.88
CA ARG A 176 -12.89 19.18 21.68
C ARG A 176 -12.13 18.37 22.73
N ALA A 177 -12.78 17.39 23.36
CA ALA A 177 -12.16 16.55 24.38
C ALA A 177 -11.05 15.68 23.78
N ASP A 178 -11.31 15.05 22.64
CA ASP A 178 -10.34 14.22 21.94
C ASP A 178 -9.19 15.05 21.35
N ALA A 179 -9.49 16.26 20.85
CA ALA A 179 -8.48 17.20 20.37
C ALA A 179 -7.50 17.61 21.48
N MET A 180 -8.01 17.89 22.69
CA MET A 180 -7.19 18.20 23.86
C MET A 180 -6.36 16.99 24.29
N ALA A 181 -6.96 15.79 24.32
CA ALA A 181 -6.24 14.55 24.64
C ALA A 181 -5.13 14.24 23.63
N ALA A 182 -5.41 14.41 22.33
CA ALA A 182 -4.44 14.24 21.26
C ALA A 182 -3.28 15.24 21.37
N LYS A 183 -3.56 16.51 21.72
CA LYS A 183 -2.52 17.53 21.91
C LYS A 183 -1.65 17.26 23.15
N ALA A 184 -2.24 16.77 24.24
CA ALA A 184 -1.49 16.37 25.43
C ALA A 184 -0.51 15.22 25.15
N ASP A 185 -0.87 14.32 24.23
CA ASP A 185 -0.06 13.15 23.84
C ASP A 185 0.54 13.26 22.43
N GLU A 186 0.85 14.47 21.96
CA GLU A 186 1.28 14.72 20.57
C GLU A 186 2.49 13.85 20.14
N SER A 187 3.41 13.57 21.06
CA SER A 187 4.57 12.70 20.80
C SER A 187 4.18 11.26 20.42
N ASN A 188 2.98 10.81 20.80
CA ASN A 188 2.46 9.47 20.54
C ASN A 188 1.43 9.43 19.40
N MET A 189 1.18 10.54 18.71
CA MET A 189 0.25 10.59 17.59
C MET A 189 0.94 10.18 16.28
N TYR A 190 0.28 9.28 15.54
CA TYR A 190 0.76 8.74 14.27
C TYR A 190 -0.40 8.52 13.30
N PHE A 191 -0.09 8.56 12.00
CA PHE A 191 -0.85 7.85 11.00
C PHE A 191 -0.40 6.39 10.97
N LYS A 192 -1.33 5.45 11.03
CA LYS A 192 -1.08 4.03 10.74
C LYS A 192 -1.66 3.72 9.36
N VAL A 193 -0.82 3.33 8.41
CA VAL A 193 -1.26 2.95 7.05
C VAL A 193 -1.00 1.47 6.85
N GLN A 194 -2.02 0.72 6.46
CA GLN A 194 -1.87 -0.68 6.08
C GLN A 194 -1.58 -0.79 4.59
N PHE A 195 -0.49 -1.46 4.23
CA PHE A 195 -0.13 -1.77 2.85
C PHE A 195 -0.20 -3.27 2.60
N SER A 196 -0.60 -3.66 1.40
CA SER A 196 -0.36 -5.00 0.86
C SER A 196 0.53 -4.89 -0.37
N LEU A 197 1.37 -5.89 -0.60
CA LEU A 197 2.24 -5.95 -1.77
C LEU A 197 1.67 -6.95 -2.76
N ASP A 198 1.59 -6.57 -4.02
CA ASP A 198 1.23 -7.46 -5.13
C ASP A 198 2.39 -7.48 -6.12
N MET A 199 2.84 -8.70 -6.46
CA MET A 199 3.99 -8.93 -7.31
C MET A 199 3.53 -9.72 -8.53
N THR A 200 3.81 -9.18 -9.71
CA THR A 200 3.34 -9.77 -10.97
C THR A 200 4.46 -9.79 -11.98
N LEU A 201 4.45 -10.82 -12.84
CA LEU A 201 5.35 -10.95 -13.98
C LEU A 201 4.50 -10.90 -15.24
N GLU A 202 4.69 -9.87 -16.05
CA GLU A 202 3.88 -9.59 -17.23
C GLU A 202 4.32 -10.43 -18.44
N ASN A 203 3.39 -10.67 -19.36
CA ASN A 203 3.64 -11.43 -20.58
C ASN A 203 4.38 -10.62 -21.67
N LEU A 204 4.43 -9.30 -21.53
CA LEU A 204 5.16 -8.36 -22.41
C LEU A 204 6.62 -8.26 -21.94
N PRO A 205 7.59 -7.95 -22.83
CA PRO A 205 8.96 -8.48 -22.76
C PRO A 205 9.56 -8.33 -21.36
N THR A 206 9.56 -9.46 -20.63
CA THR A 206 10.21 -9.66 -19.31
C THR A 206 10.06 -8.51 -18.32
N LYS A 207 8.85 -7.94 -18.21
CA LYS A 207 8.54 -6.93 -17.19
C LYS A 207 7.94 -7.56 -15.93
N ALA A 208 8.41 -7.11 -14.78
CA ALA A 208 7.77 -7.36 -13.50
C ALA A 208 7.23 -6.06 -12.90
N THR A 209 6.18 -6.19 -12.12
CA THR A 209 5.55 -5.05 -11.45
C THR A 209 5.40 -5.36 -9.96
N LEU A 210 5.97 -4.49 -9.12
CA LEU A 210 5.75 -4.43 -7.67
C LEU A 210 4.69 -3.36 -7.39
N LYS A 211 3.47 -3.80 -7.08
CA LYS A 211 2.38 -2.91 -6.68
C LYS A 211 2.32 -2.79 -5.17
N ILE A 212 2.36 -1.56 -4.69
CA ILE A 212 2.26 -1.18 -3.29
C ILE A 212 0.86 -0.64 -3.06
N ILE A 213 0.00 -1.47 -2.48
CA ILE A 213 -1.45 -1.22 -2.41
C ILE A 213 -1.81 -0.73 -1.00
N PRO A 214 -2.13 0.55 -0.80
CA PRO A 214 -2.68 1.02 0.48
C PRO A 214 -4.08 0.45 0.67
N ARG A 215 -4.37 -0.04 1.88
CA ARG A 215 -5.63 -0.72 2.26
C ARG A 215 -6.45 0.07 3.26
N SER A 216 -5.81 0.67 4.24
CA SER A 216 -6.47 1.51 5.24
C SER A 216 -5.49 2.56 5.77
N ILE A 217 -6.06 3.64 6.30
CA ILE A 217 -5.33 4.70 7.00
C ILE A 217 -6.08 5.02 8.29
N ALA A 218 -5.35 5.29 9.37
CA ALA A 218 -5.93 5.66 10.65
C ALA A 218 -5.06 6.69 11.39
N ILE A 219 -5.69 7.57 12.16
CA ILE A 219 -5.03 8.41 13.17
C ILE A 219 -5.10 7.68 14.50
N VAL A 220 -3.94 7.40 15.09
CA VAL A 220 -3.82 6.54 16.26
C VAL A 220 -2.85 7.15 17.28
N ASN A 221 -3.22 7.08 18.56
CA ASN A 221 -2.27 7.25 19.64
C ASN A 221 -1.60 5.90 19.93
N LYS A 222 -0.30 5.82 19.64
CA LYS A 222 0.49 4.60 19.76
C LYS A 222 0.59 4.07 21.20
N ALA A 223 0.72 4.97 22.18
CA ALA A 223 0.86 4.59 23.58
C ALA A 223 -0.45 4.04 24.17
N LYS A 224 -1.58 4.71 23.87
CA LYS A 224 -2.91 4.33 24.37
C LYS A 224 -3.62 3.30 23.49
N LYS A 225 -3.08 2.99 22.31
CA LYS A 225 -3.72 2.19 21.25
C LYS A 225 -5.12 2.70 20.88
N GLN A 226 -5.35 4.00 21.04
CA GLN A 226 -6.63 4.64 20.76
C GLN A 226 -6.68 5.08 19.29
N ILE A 227 -7.69 4.62 18.57
CA ILE A 227 -7.96 5.05 17.20
C ILE A 227 -8.93 6.22 17.26
N TYR A 228 -8.51 7.33 16.68
CA TYR A 228 -9.29 8.56 16.63
C TYR A 228 -10.10 8.71 15.34
N TRP A 229 -9.54 8.19 14.25
CA TRP A 229 -10.14 8.23 12.92
C TRP A 229 -9.56 7.09 12.10
N SER A 230 -10.36 6.50 11.22
CA SER A 230 -9.89 5.50 10.27
C SER A 230 -10.74 5.47 9.01
N GLU A 231 -10.12 5.07 7.91
CA GLU A 231 -10.79 4.89 6.63
C GLU A 231 -10.17 3.72 5.85
N ASN A 232 -11.03 2.95 5.19
CA ASN A 232 -10.61 1.93 4.24
C ASN A 232 -10.40 2.57 2.87
N ILE A 233 -9.21 2.35 2.30
CA ILE A 233 -8.79 2.95 1.05
C ILE A 233 -9.29 2.06 -0.10
N LYS A 234 -10.16 2.64 -0.93
CA LYS A 234 -10.57 2.02 -2.18
C LYS A 234 -9.54 2.37 -3.25
N THR A 235 -8.85 1.36 -3.77
CA THR A 235 -7.93 1.51 -4.89
C THR A 235 -8.66 1.19 -6.20
N SER A 236 -8.53 2.06 -7.21
CA SER A 236 -9.00 1.74 -8.56
C SER A 236 -7.91 1.01 -9.32
N THR A 237 -8.18 -0.24 -9.69
CA THR A 237 -7.30 -1.02 -10.58
C THR A 237 -7.52 -0.58 -12.02
N THR A 238 -7.01 0.60 -12.40
CA THR A 238 -6.99 0.99 -13.81
C THR A 238 -5.66 0.53 -14.42
N VAL A 239 -5.74 -0.47 -15.31
CA VAL A 239 -4.60 -0.93 -16.12
C VAL A 239 -4.35 0.09 -17.22
N GLY A 240 -3.17 0.72 -17.21
CA GLY A 240 -2.58 1.44 -18.34
C GLY A 240 -3.04 2.88 -18.55
N THR A 241 -2.16 3.85 -18.29
CA THR A 241 -1.56 4.76 -19.28
C THR A 241 -0.55 5.63 -18.53
N THR A 242 0.71 5.56 -18.95
CA THR A 242 1.81 6.41 -18.51
C THR A 242 1.40 7.89 -18.59
N GLN A 243 1.24 8.57 -17.46
CA GLN A 243 1.23 10.04 -17.44
C GLN A 243 2.67 10.52 -17.24
N THR A 244 3.40 10.64 -18.35
CA THR A 244 4.58 11.49 -18.39
C THR A 244 4.08 12.94 -18.34
N LYS A 245 3.99 13.54 -17.14
CA LYS A 245 3.89 14.99 -17.02
C LYS A 245 5.29 15.56 -17.28
N THR A 246 5.59 15.79 -18.56
CA THR A 246 6.70 16.67 -18.96
C THR A 246 6.35 18.06 -18.44
N LYS A 247 7.11 18.54 -17.45
CA LYS A 247 7.09 19.93 -17.00
C LYS A 247 7.56 20.78 -18.18
N THR A 248 6.64 21.50 -18.82
CA THR A 248 6.94 22.49 -19.85
C THR A 248 7.84 23.56 -19.25
N GLU A 249 9.08 23.61 -19.72
CA GLU A 249 10.00 24.71 -19.55
C GLU A 249 9.45 25.93 -20.33
N PRO A 250 9.43 27.14 -19.76
CA PRO A 250 8.97 28.32 -20.49
C PRO A 250 10.03 28.74 -21.52
N GLU A 251 9.63 28.84 -22.79
CA GLU A 251 10.47 29.41 -23.85
C GLU A 251 10.84 30.87 -23.54
N PRO A 252 12.06 31.32 -23.91
CA PRO A 252 12.46 32.71 -23.77
C PRO A 252 11.78 33.59 -24.83
N ILE A 253 11.24 34.72 -24.36
CA ILE A 253 10.67 35.80 -25.16
C ILE A 253 11.73 36.27 -26.18
N ARG A 254 11.44 36.11 -27.48
CA ARG A 254 12.15 36.81 -28.55
C ARG A 254 11.57 38.22 -28.66
N GLU A 255 12.40 39.23 -28.41
CA GLU A 255 12.11 40.61 -28.76
C GLU A 255 11.97 40.73 -30.29
N GLU A 256 10.79 41.12 -30.75
CA GLU A 256 10.58 41.63 -32.10
C GLU A 256 11.23 43.01 -32.19
N VAL A 257 12.29 43.13 -32.99
CA VAL A 257 12.83 44.43 -33.42
C VAL A 257 12.01 44.86 -34.63
N GLU A 258 11.12 45.84 -34.44
CA GLU A 258 10.46 46.57 -35.52
C GLU A 258 11.51 47.34 -36.34
N GLU A 259 11.68 46.93 -37.60
CA GLU A 259 12.41 47.67 -38.61
C GLU A 259 11.52 48.82 -39.13
N LYS A 260 11.78 50.05 -38.67
CA LYS A 260 11.23 51.25 -39.30
C LYS A 260 12.01 51.56 -40.58
N VAL A 261 11.34 51.38 -41.71
CA VAL A 261 11.69 52.00 -42.99
C VAL A 261 11.04 53.38 -43.02
N GLU A 262 11.85 54.44 -43.05
CA GLU A 262 11.41 55.79 -43.47
C GLU A 262 12.29 56.23 -44.65
N GLU A 263 11.60 56.72 -45.69
CA GLU A 263 12.12 57.34 -46.92
C GLU A 263 12.81 58.69 -46.67
#